data_AF-X0PW95-F1
#
_entry.id   AF-X0PW95-F1
#
_cell.length_a   1.000
_cell.length_b   1.000
_cell.length_c   1.000
_cell.angle_alpha   90.00
_cell.angle_beta   90.00
_cell.angle_gamma   90.00
#
_symmetry.space_group_name_H-M   'P 1'
#
loop_
_entity.id
_entity.type
_entity.pdbx_description
1 polymer ?
#
loop_
_entity_poly.entity_id
_entity_poly.type
_entity_poly.pdbx_seq_one_letter_code
_entity_poly.pdbx_strand_id
1 'polypeptide(L)'
;MLTCNGLQGSMGKVGACGDNAAMESFFALLQRNVLDRRHWSSREELRLAIVEWIEKTYHRRRRQRGLGRLTPVEYETLHQTAHAA
;
A
#
# COMPACT_ATOMS: atom_id res chain seq x y z
N MET A 1 -7.57 23.95 -1.03
CA MET A 1 -7.71 22.77 -0.14
C MET A 1 -6.44 21.92 -0.04
N LEU A 2 -5.71 21.63 -1.13
CA LEU A 2 -4.39 20.95 -1.05
C LEU A 2 -3.22 21.94 -0.83
N THR A 3 -3.20 23.04 -1.59
CA THR A 3 -2.17 24.09 -1.50
C THR A 3 -2.14 24.82 -0.15
N CYS A 4 -3.28 24.89 0.53
CA CYS A 4 -3.40 25.51 1.86
C CYS A 4 -2.61 24.75 2.95
N ASN A 5 -2.28 23.48 2.69
CA ASN A 5 -1.47 22.63 3.58
C ASN A 5 -0.04 22.44 3.06
N GLY A 6 0.41 23.25 2.09
CA GLY A 6 1.74 23.10 1.48
C GLY A 6 1.91 21.86 0.62
N LEU A 7 0.82 21.15 0.30
CA LEU A 7 0.86 19.93 -0.50
C LEU A 7 0.58 20.25 -1.97
N GLN A 8 1.53 19.91 -2.84
CA GLN A 8 1.35 20.02 -4.28
C GLN A 8 0.68 18.75 -4.82
N GLY A 9 -0.54 18.90 -5.33
CA GLY A 9 -1.24 17.81 -6.00
C GLY A 9 -0.53 17.44 -7.30
N SER A 10 0.18 16.33 -7.30
CA SER A 10 0.74 15.74 -8.52
C SER A 10 -0.35 14.96 -9.24
N MET A 11 -0.92 15.55 -10.30
CA MET A 11 -1.65 14.75 -11.29
C MET A 11 -0.57 14.14 -12.18
N GLY A 12 -0.12 12.93 -11.83
CA GLY A 12 0.95 12.23 -12.54
C GLY A 12 0.79 12.28 -14.07
N LYS A 13 1.92 12.29 -14.79
CA LYS A 13 1.95 12.38 -16.25
C LYS A 13 1.02 11.32 -16.86
N VAL A 14 0.15 11.71 -17.79
CA VAL A 14 -0.75 10.79 -18.51
C VAL A 14 0.08 9.63 -19.07
N GLY A 15 -0.19 8.41 -18.63
CA GLY A 15 0.56 7.22 -19.04
C GLY A 15 1.69 6.78 -18.09
N ALA A 16 1.75 7.24 -16.84
CA ALA A 16 2.54 6.61 -15.78
C ALA A 16 1.98 5.21 -15.42
N CYS A 17 2.11 4.27 -16.36
CA CYS A 17 1.64 2.90 -16.27
C CYS A 17 2.25 2.16 -15.06
N GLY A 18 3.44 2.55 -14.61
CA GLY A 18 4.09 1.96 -13.44
C GLY A 18 3.30 2.16 -12.14
N ASP A 19 2.86 3.39 -11.87
CA ASP A 19 2.11 3.71 -10.65
C ASP A 19 0.71 3.09 -10.69
N ASN A 20 0.07 3.15 -11.87
CA ASN A 20 -1.24 2.53 -12.06
C ASN A 20 -1.17 0.99 -11.95
N ALA A 21 -0.19 0.33 -12.57
CA ALA A 21 -0.02 -1.12 -12.50
C ALA A 21 0.33 -1.60 -11.07
N ALA A 22 1.10 -0.81 -10.31
CA ALA A 22 1.38 -1.10 -8.91
C ALA A 22 0.11 -1.02 -8.05
N MET A 23 -0.72 0.00 -8.28
CA MET A 23 -2.02 0.16 -7.59
C MET A 23 -3.03 -0.91 -8.01
N GLU A 24 -3.15 -1.25 -9.29
CA GLU A 24 -3.99 -2.34 -9.77
C GLU A 24 -3.57 -3.68 -9.15
N SER A 25 -2.27 -3.95 -9.07
CA SER A 25 -1.73 -5.13 -8.39
C SER A 25 -2.05 -5.15 -6.90
N PHE A 26 -2.05 -3.99 -6.23
CA PHE A 26 -2.47 -3.88 -4.84
C PHE A 26 -3.96 -4.21 -4.67
N PHE A 27 -4.84 -3.63 -5.48
CA PHE A 27 -6.27 -3.88 -5.41
C PHE A 27 -6.65 -5.32 -5.75
N ALA A 28 -5.99 -5.95 -6.73
CA ALA A 28 -6.18 -7.36 -7.04
C ALA A 28 -5.82 -8.26 -5.85
N LEU A 29 -4.75 -7.93 -5.12
CA LEU A 29 -4.36 -8.68 -3.92
C LEU A 29 -5.33 -8.47 -2.76
N LEU A 30 -5.80 -7.23 -2.57
CA LEU A 30 -6.77 -6.90 -1.54
C LEU A 30 -8.08 -7.66 -1.77
N GLN A 31 -8.56 -7.70 -3.02
CA GLN A 31 -9.75 -8.47 -3.40
C GLN A 31 -9.56 -9.95 -3.08
N ARG A 32 -8.50 -10.56 -3.62
CA ARG A 32 -8.24 -11.99 -3.45
C ARG A 32 -8.02 -12.44 -2.00
N ASN A 33 -7.39 -11.60 -1.17
CA ASN A 33 -7.02 -11.99 0.20
C ASN A 33 -8.01 -11.52 1.27
N VAL A 34 -8.79 -10.46 1.02
CA VAL A 34 -9.72 -9.91 2.00
C VAL A 34 -11.16 -10.05 1.53
N LEU A 35 -11.49 -9.57 0.34
CA LEU A 35 -12.88 -9.55 -0.13
C LEU A 35 -13.41 -10.94 -0.48
N ASP A 36 -12.62 -11.75 -1.20
CA ASP A 36 -13.03 -13.09 -1.65
C ASP A 36 -12.89 -14.18 -0.57
N ARG A 37 -12.32 -13.84 0.60
CA ARG A 37 -12.04 -14.83 1.64
C ARG A 37 -13.25 -15.26 2.44
N ARG A 38 -14.22 -14.36 2.64
CA ARG A 38 -15.45 -14.63 3.39
C ARG A 38 -16.48 -13.56 3.08
N HIS A 39 -17.74 -13.89 3.30
CA HIS A 39 -18.79 -12.88 3.33
C HIS A 39 -18.67 -12.03 4.61
N TRP A 40 -18.82 -10.72 4.43
CA TRP A 40 -18.74 -9.72 5.50
C TRP A 40 -20.14 -9.23 5.84
N SER A 41 -20.49 -9.24 7.13
CA SER A 41 -21.82 -8.86 7.60
C SER A 41 -21.95 -7.34 7.79
N SER A 42 -20.85 -6.65 8.05
CA SER A 42 -20.80 -5.19 8.22
C SER A 42 -19.59 -4.56 7.50
N ARG A 43 -19.75 -3.29 7.09
CA ARG A 43 -18.65 -2.47 6.57
C ARG A 43 -17.53 -2.26 7.60
N GLU A 44 -17.86 -2.23 8.89
CA GLU A 44 -16.86 -2.06 9.95
C GLU A 44 -15.94 -3.27 10.09
N GLU A 45 -16.51 -4.49 10.03
CA GLU A 45 -15.72 -5.72 10.01
C GLU A 45 -14.81 -5.77 8.78
N LEU A 46 -15.33 -5.40 7.60
CA LEU A 46 -14.54 -5.34 6.39
C LEU A 46 -13.40 -4.32 6.53
N ARG A 47 -13.68 -3.13 7.09
CA ARG A 47 -12.65 -2.10 7.32
C ARG A 47 -11.55 -2.61 8.24
N LEU A 48 -11.89 -3.25 9.36
CA LEU A 48 -10.92 -3.84 10.29
C LEU A 48 -10.08 -4.91 9.60
N ALA A 49 -10.70 -5.79 8.82
CA ALA A 49 -10.00 -6.82 8.07
C ALA A 49 -9.05 -6.26 7.01
N ILE A 50 -9.44 -5.18 6.32
CA ILE A 50 -8.57 -4.48 5.37
C ILE A 50 -7.34 -3.91 6.09
N VAL A 51 -7.54 -3.18 7.20
CA VAL A 51 -6.44 -2.58 7.97
C VAL A 51 -5.50 -3.68 8.50
N GLU A 52 -6.06 -4.72 9.11
CA GLU A 52 -5.28 -5.83 9.64
C GLU A 52 -4.46 -6.54 8.55
N TRP A 53 -5.06 -6.77 7.38
CA TRP A 53 -4.37 -7.38 6.25
C TRP A 53 -3.23 -6.49 5.73
N ILE A 54 -3.45 -5.18 5.62
CA ILE A 54 -2.42 -4.22 5.22
C ILE A 54 -1.24 -4.27 6.22
N GLU A 55 -1.51 -4.15 7.51
CA GLU A 55 -0.45 -4.06 8.52
C GLU A 55 0.30 -5.38 8.77
N LYS A 56 -0.42 -6.50 8.80
CA LYS A 56 0.17 -7.81 9.15
C LYS A 56 0.68 -8.57 7.95
N THR A 57 0.03 -8.46 6.79
CA THR A 57 0.35 -9.25 5.61
C THR A 57 1.09 -8.42 4.57
N TYR A 58 0.52 -7.27 4.19
CA TYR A 58 1.08 -6.46 3.11
C TYR A 58 2.41 -5.81 3.52
N HIS A 59 2.45 -5.09 4.65
CA HIS A 59 3.66 -4.40 5.10
C HIS A 59 4.73 -5.33 5.69
N ARG A 60 4.33 -6.37 6.42
CA ARG A 60 5.27 -7.23 7.16
C ARG A 60 5.72 -8.51 6.46
N ARG A 61 4.94 -9.07 5.54
CA ARG A 61 5.25 -10.37 4.92
C ARG A 61 5.57 -10.29 3.43
N ARG A 62 5.15 -9.23 2.75
CA ARG A 62 5.32 -9.13 1.30
C ARG A 62 6.68 -8.55 0.94
N ARG A 63 7.61 -9.42 0.57
CA ARG A 63 8.87 -9.02 -0.07
C ARG A 63 8.62 -8.60 -1.51
N GLN A 64 8.86 -7.34 -1.83
CA GLN A 64 8.59 -6.80 -3.17
C GLN A 64 9.89 -6.77 -3.98
N ARG A 65 9.89 -7.37 -5.18
CA ARG A 65 11.06 -7.38 -6.07
C ARG A 65 11.51 -5.96 -6.46
N GLY A 66 10.56 -5.02 -6.63
CA GLY A 66 10.86 -3.61 -6.90
C GLY A 66 11.56 -2.88 -5.76
N LEU A 67 11.48 -3.41 -4.53
CA LEU A 67 12.15 -2.89 -3.33
C LEU A 67 13.39 -3.73 -2.97
N GLY A 68 13.98 -4.46 -3.93
CA GLY A 68 15.15 -5.29 -3.68
C GLY A 68 14.88 -6.57 -2.89
N ARG A 69 13.63 -7.09 -2.93
CA ARG A 69 13.13 -8.21 -2.09
C ARG A 69 13.02 -7.90 -0.60
N LEU A 70 13.02 -6.62 -0.23
CA LEU A 70 12.71 -6.19 1.12
C LEU A 70 11.20 -6.10 1.33
N THR A 71 10.76 -6.25 2.57
CA THR A 71 9.41 -5.87 2.97
C THR A 71 9.30 -4.35 3.06
N PRO A 72 8.11 -3.76 2.86
CA PRO A 72 7.91 -2.32 3.02
C PRO A 72 8.44 -1.77 4.34
N VAL A 73 8.26 -2.50 5.45
CA VAL A 73 8.80 -2.11 6.77
C VAL A 73 10.33 -2.11 6.79
N GLU A 74 10.97 -3.13 6.21
CA GLU A 74 12.43 -3.18 6.12
C GLU A 74 12.97 -2.04 5.24
N TYR A 75 12.29 -1.73 4.14
CA TYR A 75 12.66 -0.63 3.26
C TYR A 75 12.51 0.73 3.94
N GLU A 76 11.37 0.99 4.60
CA GLU A 76 11.15 2.22 5.37
C GLU A 76 12.17 2.36 6.50
N THR A 77 12.47 1.28 7.23
CA THR A 77 13.49 1.29 8.30
C THR A 77 14.89 1.64 7.76
N LEU A 78 15.28 1.07 6.61
CA LEU A 78 16.55 1.36 5.96
C LEU A 78 16.62 2.80 5.42
N HIS A 79 15.54 3.29 4.80
CA HIS A 79 15.47 4.66 4.28
C HIS A 79 15.37 5.72 5.38
N GLN A 80 14.70 5.42 6.50
CA GLN A 80 14.58 6.33 7.63
C GLN A 80 15.89 6.43 8.42
N THR A 81 16.67 5.34 8.47
CA THR A 81 18.04 5.36 8.99
C THR A 81 18.97 6.17 8.07
N ALA A 82 18.82 6.04 6.74
CA ALA A 82 19.60 6.80 5.77
C ALA A 82 19.29 8.31 5.74
N HIS A 83 18.10 8.73 6.17
CA HIS A 83 17.71 10.14 6.28
C HIS A 83 18.12 10.78 7.63
N ALA A 84 18.51 9.98 8.62
CA ALA A 84 18.89 10.41 9.96
C ALA A 84 20.41 10.46 10.20
N ALA A 85 21.21 10.08 9.20
CA ALA A 85 22.68 10.16 9.18
C ALA A 85 23.14 11.34 8.30
#